data_AF-A0A6G0GV85-F1
#
_entry.id   AF-A0A6G0GV85-F1
#
_cell.length_a   1.000
_cell.length_b   1.000
_cell.length_c   1.000
_cell.angle_alpha   90.00
_cell.angle_beta   90.00
_cell.angle_gamma   90.00
#
_symmetry.space_group_name_H-M   'P 1'
#
loop_
_entity.id
_entity.type
_entity.pdbx_description
1 polymer ?
#
loop_
_entity_poly.entity_id
_entity_poly.type
_entity_poly.pdbx_seq_one_letter_code
_entity_poly.pdbx_strand_id
1 'polypeptide(L)'
;MNIAYSRYLQNALEHSTLTDEEKQGAHAFLKFLSNYKPKGLSLREPDFYGYGDAFGQYGVTYFDKGSLEDNGIDPGKLDALQFDQLMTRWTEEAHDMLGSDGCDIIPDSLDNAIQALGIDRESIEA
;
A
#
# COMPACT_ATOMS: atom_id res chain seq x y z
N MET A 1 -3.81 6.40 -17.58
CA MET A 1 -4.62 6.29 -16.35
C MET A 1 -3.96 5.28 -15.42
N ASN A 2 -3.89 5.56 -14.12
CA ASN A 2 -3.34 4.64 -13.12
C ASN A 2 -4.12 3.31 -13.10
N ILE A 3 -3.41 2.19 -12.99
CA ILE A 3 -4.02 0.85 -13.09
C ILE A 3 -4.94 0.51 -11.92
N ALA A 4 -4.61 0.94 -10.70
CA ALA A 4 -5.43 0.71 -9.52
C ALA A 4 -6.73 1.52 -9.63
N TYR A 5 -6.64 2.79 -10.03
CA TYR A 5 -7.80 3.64 -10.26
C TYR A 5 -8.68 3.13 -11.40
N SER A 6 -8.08 2.62 -12.48
CA SER A 6 -8.81 1.96 -13.56
C SER A 6 -9.62 0.76 -13.06
N ARG A 7 -9.02 -0.11 -12.24
CA ARG A 7 -9.69 -1.28 -11.67
C ARG A 7 -10.81 -0.88 -10.71
N TYR A 8 -10.59 0.12 -9.87
CA TYR A 8 -11.61 0.65 -8.98
C TYR A 8 -12.84 1.15 -9.77
N LEU A 9 -12.63 1.95 -10.81
CA LEU A 9 -13.74 2.49 -11.61
C LEU A 9 -14.47 1.40 -12.41
N GLN A 10 -13.75 0.38 -12.90
CA GLN A 10 -14.38 -0.78 -13.56
C GLN A 10 -15.25 -1.57 -12.58
N ASN A 11 -14.73 -1.86 -11.38
CA ASN A 11 -15.46 -2.56 -10.33
C ASN A 11 -16.70 -1.77 -9.86
N ALA A 12 -16.54 -0.45 -9.65
CA ALA A 12 -17.64 0.43 -9.30
C ALA A 12 -18.72 0.46 -10.40
N LEU A 13 -18.33 0.41 -11.67
CA LEU A 13 -19.26 0.39 -12.80
C LEU A 13 -20.01 -0.94 -12.89
N GLU A 14 -19.33 -2.07 -12.68
CA GLU A 14 -19.93 -3.41 -12.65
C GLU A 14 -21.02 -3.51 -11.58
N HIS A 15 -20.77 -2.96 -10.39
CA HIS A 15 -21.71 -2.94 -9.27
C HIS A 15 -22.65 -1.73 -9.21
N SER A 16 -22.60 -0.85 -10.20
CA SER A 16 -23.48 0.32 -10.23
C SER A 16 -24.92 -0.04 -10.58
N THR A 17 -25.84 0.81 -10.13
CA THR A 17 -27.26 0.78 -10.50
C THR A 17 -27.55 1.50 -11.83
N LEU A 18 -26.51 1.82 -12.61
CA LEU A 18 -26.67 2.46 -13.91
C LEU A 18 -27.39 1.52 -14.88
N THR A 19 -28.16 2.12 -15.79
CA THR A 19 -28.74 1.40 -16.92
C THR A 19 -27.65 0.91 -17.87
N ASP A 20 -27.97 -0.06 -18.72
CA ASP A 20 -27.01 -0.63 -19.68
C ASP A 20 -26.46 0.44 -20.65
N GLU A 21 -27.31 1.39 -21.08
CA GLU A 21 -26.89 2.53 -21.92
C GLU A 21 -25.92 3.46 -21.19
N GLU A 22 -26.18 3.79 -19.93
CA GLU A 22 -25.26 4.60 -19.12
C GLU A 22 -23.95 3.86 -18.86
N LYS A 23 -23.99 2.54 -18.62
CA LYS A 23 -22.80 1.70 -18.49
C LYS A 23 -21.98 1.67 -19.77
N GLN A 24 -22.62 1.60 -20.93
CA GLN A 24 -21.93 1.68 -22.22
C GLN A 24 -21.19 3.01 -22.39
N GLY A 25 -21.83 4.13 -22.03
CA GLY A 25 -21.20 5.46 -22.03
C GLY A 25 -20.00 5.54 -21.08
N ALA A 26 -20.15 5.02 -19.86
CA ALA A 26 -19.08 4.97 -18.86
C ALA A 26 -17.90 4.10 -19.31
N HIS A 27 -18.15 2.92 -19.91
CA HIS A 27 -17.10 2.08 -20.48
C HIS A 27 -16.35 2.77 -21.62
N ALA A 28 -17.06 3.49 -22.50
CA ALA A 28 -16.44 4.26 -23.57
C ALA A 28 -15.53 5.38 -23.01
N PHE A 29 -15.97 6.06 -21.96
CA PHE A 29 -15.19 7.09 -21.27
C PHE A 29 -13.94 6.52 -20.58
N LEU A 30 -14.05 5.39 -19.88
CA LEU A 30 -12.90 4.70 -19.27
C LEU A 30 -11.87 4.25 -20.32
N LYS A 31 -12.34 3.77 -21.48
CA LYS A 31 -11.47 3.41 -22.61
C LYS A 31 -10.75 4.64 -23.18
N PHE A 32 -11.41 5.79 -23.26
CA PHE A 32 -10.77 7.05 -23.63
C PHE A 32 -9.68 7.43 -22.62
N LEU A 33 -9.98 7.46 -21.32
CA LEU A 33 -9.02 7.82 -20.26
C LEU A 33 -7.79 6.91 -20.24
N SER A 34 -7.95 5.63 -20.58
CA SER A 34 -6.85 4.67 -20.65
C SER A 34 -5.82 5.02 -21.73
N ASN A 35 -6.26 5.67 -22.81
CA ASN A 35 -5.41 6.03 -23.96
C ASN A 35 -5.09 7.53 -24.02
N TYR A 36 -5.75 8.35 -23.21
CA TYR A 36 -5.57 9.79 -23.19
C TYR A 36 -4.17 10.16 -22.69
N LYS A 37 -3.40 10.83 -23.54
CA LYS A 37 -2.10 11.43 -23.23
C LYS A 37 -2.22 12.95 -23.28
N PRO A 38 -2.40 13.64 -22.15
CA PRO A 38 -2.48 15.10 -22.13
C PRO A 38 -1.19 15.71 -22.69
N LYS A 39 -1.33 16.70 -23.58
CA LYS A 39 -0.20 17.46 -24.13
C LYS A 39 0.12 18.64 -23.22
N GLY A 40 1.40 18.93 -22.99
CA GLY A 40 1.85 20.12 -22.26
C GLY A 40 1.87 20.00 -20.73
N LEU A 41 1.53 18.82 -20.18
CA LEU A 41 1.71 18.51 -18.76
C LEU A 41 2.74 17.39 -18.65
N SER A 42 3.80 17.61 -17.87
CA SER A 42 4.71 16.54 -17.44
C SER A 42 4.01 15.71 -16.37
N LEU A 43 3.04 14.90 -16.80
CA LEU A 43 2.36 13.94 -15.94
C LEU A 43 3.22 12.68 -15.85
N ARG A 44 4.21 12.71 -14.97
CA ARG A 44 4.72 11.47 -14.39
C ARG A 44 3.61 10.96 -13.48
N GLU A 45 3.16 9.73 -13.70
CA GLU A 45 2.28 9.05 -12.74
C GLU A 45 2.97 9.12 -11.37
N PRO A 46 2.29 9.65 -10.31
CA PRO A 46 2.86 9.63 -8.98
C PRO A 46 3.29 8.20 -8.68
N ASP A 47 4.50 8.03 -8.20
CA ASP A 47 4.90 6.73 -7.68
C ASP A 47 4.15 6.44 -6.38
N PHE A 48 4.39 5.26 -5.82
CA PHE A 48 3.71 4.80 -4.62
C PHE A 48 3.81 5.81 -3.46
N TYR A 49 4.96 6.49 -3.31
CA TYR A 49 5.16 7.56 -2.35
C TYR A 49 4.35 8.81 -2.65
N GLY A 50 4.26 9.23 -3.92
CA GLY A 50 3.41 10.34 -4.33
C GLY A 50 1.91 10.11 -4.05
N TYR A 51 1.45 8.85 -4.10
CA TYR A 51 0.11 8.49 -3.65
C TYR A 51 -0.01 8.51 -2.12
N GLY A 52 0.97 7.97 -1.39
CA GLY A 52 1.00 8.02 0.08
C GLY A 52 0.96 9.45 0.64
N ASP A 53 1.69 10.38 0.03
CA ASP A 53 1.71 11.81 0.38
C ASP A 53 0.34 12.47 0.21
N ALA A 54 -0.30 12.26 -0.96
CA ALA A 54 -1.59 12.88 -1.27
C ALA A 54 -2.75 12.40 -0.36
N PHE A 55 -2.67 11.16 0.15
CA PHE A 55 -3.68 10.58 1.04
C PHE A 55 -3.32 10.70 2.52
N GLY A 56 -2.16 11.28 2.87
CA GLY A 56 -1.67 11.33 4.25
C GLY A 56 -1.36 9.94 4.84
N GLN A 57 -1.18 8.93 3.98
CA GLN A 57 -0.95 7.53 4.35
C GLN A 57 0.49 7.10 4.02
N TYR A 58 1.47 7.89 4.50
CA TYR A 58 2.89 7.57 4.36
C TYR A 58 3.25 6.19 4.92
N GLY A 59 2.59 5.73 5.99
CA GLY A 59 2.91 4.49 6.69
C GLY A 59 2.95 3.25 5.80
N VAL A 60 1.98 3.10 4.88
CA VAL A 60 1.89 1.92 4.00
C VAL A 60 3.10 1.80 3.06
N THR A 61 3.77 2.93 2.77
CA THR A 61 4.97 2.94 1.92
C THR A 61 6.25 2.49 2.61
N TYR A 62 6.21 2.35 3.94
CA TYR A 62 7.32 1.84 4.76
C TYR A 62 7.12 0.37 5.17
N PHE A 63 6.06 -0.30 4.72
CA PHE A 63 5.88 -1.73 4.99
C PHE A 63 6.32 -2.53 3.76
N ASP A 64 7.63 -2.57 3.55
CA ASP A 64 8.25 -3.41 2.53
C ASP A 64 9.56 -4.06 3.02
N LYS A 65 10.17 -4.86 2.15
CA LYS A 65 11.44 -5.55 2.46
C LYS A 65 12.59 -4.58 2.74
N GLY A 66 12.68 -3.48 1.99
CA GLY A 66 13.74 -2.50 2.21
C GLY A 66 13.62 -1.86 3.58
N SER A 67 12.39 -1.60 4.03
CA SER A 67 12.14 -1.05 5.36
C SER A 67 12.44 -2.05 6.48
N LEU A 68 12.26 -3.36 6.26
CA LEU A 68 12.75 -4.37 7.20
C LEU A 68 14.28 -4.35 7.30
N GLU A 69 14.97 -4.29 6.17
CA GLU A 69 16.44 -4.21 6.10
C GLU A 69 16.97 -2.94 6.78
N ASP A 70 16.32 -1.80 6.57
CA ASP A 70 16.64 -0.52 7.23
C ASP A 70 16.46 -0.59 8.76
N ASN A 71 15.61 -1.51 9.24
CA ASN A 71 15.38 -1.79 10.67
C ASN A 71 16.17 -3.01 11.18
N GLY A 72 17.18 -3.46 10.42
CA GLY A 72 18.12 -4.50 10.82
C GLY A 72 17.55 -5.92 10.77
N ILE A 73 16.48 -6.15 10.00
CA ILE A 73 15.89 -7.48 9.78
C ILE A 73 16.29 -7.98 8.40
N ASP A 74 16.77 -9.22 8.32
CA ASP A 74 17.00 -9.94 7.05
C ASP A 74 15.72 -10.68 6.64
N PRO A 75 14.98 -10.20 5.62
CA PRO A 75 13.75 -10.84 5.17
C PRO A 75 13.98 -12.24 4.60
N GLY A 76 15.22 -12.60 4.26
CA GLY A 76 15.61 -13.93 3.79
C GLY A 76 15.62 -15.00 4.88
N LYS A 77 15.62 -14.60 6.17
CA LYS A 77 15.54 -15.52 7.32
C LYS A 77 14.10 -15.87 7.72
N LEU A 78 13.11 -15.16 7.17
CA LEU A 78 11.69 -15.45 7.37
C LEU A 78 11.21 -16.42 6.28
N ASP A 79 10.47 -17.45 6.67
CA ASP A 79 9.70 -18.20 5.68
C ASP A 79 8.52 -17.36 5.13
N ALA A 80 7.88 -17.85 4.06
CA ALA A 80 6.82 -17.08 3.39
C ALA A 80 5.61 -16.81 4.30
N LEU A 81 5.30 -17.70 5.24
CA LEU A 81 4.20 -17.52 6.18
C LEU A 81 4.58 -16.52 7.28
N GLN A 82 5.78 -16.65 7.86
CA GLN A 82 6.30 -15.72 8.86
C GLN A 82 6.42 -14.31 8.28
N PHE A 83 6.88 -14.18 7.03
CA PHE A 83 6.94 -12.90 6.33
C PHE A 83 5.55 -12.28 6.19
N ASP A 84 4.57 -13.02 5.67
CA ASP A 84 3.20 -12.53 5.48
C ASP A 84 2.54 -12.12 6.81
N GLN A 85 2.73 -12.92 7.86
CA GLN A 85 2.25 -12.64 9.21
C GLN A 85 2.91 -11.40 9.81
N LEU A 86 4.23 -11.25 9.67
CA LEU A 86 4.98 -10.09 10.16
C LEU A 86 4.52 -8.81 9.46
N MET A 87 4.42 -8.82 8.12
CA MET A 87 3.97 -7.66 7.35
C MET A 87 2.54 -7.24 7.73
N THR A 88 1.64 -8.22 7.89
CA THR A 88 0.26 -7.96 8.30
C THR A 88 0.21 -7.36 9.71
N ARG A 89 0.88 -7.99 10.67
CA ARG A 89 0.86 -7.54 12.07
C ARG A 89 1.53 -6.18 12.24
N TRP A 90 2.64 -5.94 11.56
CA TRP A 90 3.34 -4.66 11.60
C TRP A 90 2.46 -3.51 11.07
N THR A 91 1.73 -3.76 9.98
CA THR A 91 0.78 -2.77 9.43
C THR A 91 -0.34 -2.46 10.42
N GLU A 92 -0.87 -3.46 11.14
CA GLU A 92 -1.88 -3.27 12.18
C GLU A 92 -1.35 -2.44 13.35
N GLU A 93 -0.19 -2.81 13.90
CA GLU A 93 0.44 -2.09 15.02
C GLU A 93 0.73 -0.63 14.65
N ALA A 94 1.28 -0.40 13.46
CA ALA A 94 1.56 0.94 13.00
C ALA A 94 0.29 1.76 12.83
N HIS A 95 -0.80 1.16 12.32
CA HIS A 95 -2.09 1.82 12.20
C HIS A 95 -2.64 2.26 13.56
N ASP A 96 -2.58 1.39 14.57
CA ASP A 96 -3.02 1.71 15.93
C ASP A 96 -2.18 2.84 16.56
N MET A 97 -0.91 2.95 16.18
CA MET A 97 0.02 3.98 16.64
C MET A 97 -0.11 5.33 15.90
N LEU A 98 -0.78 5.40 14.73
CA LEU A 98 -0.97 6.64 13.96
C LEU A 98 -1.78 7.73 14.71
N GLY A 99 -2.42 7.40 15.83
CA GLY A 99 -3.11 8.34 16.72
C GLY A 99 -2.32 8.77 17.95
N SER A 100 -1.07 8.30 18.11
CA SER A 100 -0.22 8.58 19.26
C SER A 100 0.77 9.72 18.99
N ASP A 101 1.01 10.59 19.97
CA ASP A 101 1.96 11.72 19.90
C ASP A 101 3.45 11.27 19.92
N GLY A 102 3.73 9.98 19.64
CA GLY A 102 5.05 9.38 19.71
C GLY A 102 5.86 9.53 18.43
N CYS A 103 7.16 9.80 18.56
CA CYS A 103 8.12 9.65 17.48
C CYS A 103 8.55 8.17 17.38
N ASP A 104 8.82 7.72 16.16
CA ASP A 104 9.33 6.38 15.80
C ASP A 104 8.29 5.25 15.65
N ILE A 105 7.12 5.57 15.08
CA ILE A 105 6.04 4.60 14.76
C ILE A 105 6.55 3.34 14.03
N ILE A 106 7.44 3.50 13.05
CA ILE A 106 7.90 2.39 12.19
C ILE A 106 8.73 1.35 12.96
N PRO A 107 9.83 1.69 13.64
CA PRO A 107 10.59 0.70 14.43
C PRO A 107 9.80 0.18 15.64
N ASP A 108 9.04 1.03 16.35
CA ASP A 108 8.30 0.59 17.55
C ASP A 108 7.17 -0.40 17.20
N SER A 109 6.42 -0.12 16.14
CA SER A 109 5.36 -1.05 15.68
C SER A 109 5.94 -2.36 15.13
N LEU A 110 7.15 -2.33 14.58
CA LEU A 110 7.85 -3.53 14.11
C LEU A 110 8.26 -4.41 15.28
N ASP A 111 8.83 -3.82 16.33
CA ASP A 111 9.18 -4.55 17.57
C ASP A 111 7.94 -5.15 18.23
N ASN A 112 6.85 -4.40 18.32
CA ASN A 112 5.58 -4.91 18.84
C ASN A 112 5.05 -6.09 18.00
N ALA A 113 5.16 -6.01 16.66
CA ALA A 113 4.71 -7.08 15.78
C ALA A 113 5.55 -8.36 15.94
N ILE A 114 6.88 -8.24 16.00
CA ILE A 114 7.80 -9.36 16.25
C ILE A 114 7.48 -10.03 17.59
N GLN A 115 7.30 -9.22 18.64
CA GLN A 115 6.96 -9.70 19.97
C GLN A 115 5.59 -10.40 19.99
N ALA A 116 4.57 -9.82 19.35
CA ALA A 116 3.22 -10.38 19.29
C ALA A 116 3.18 -11.73 18.57
N LEU A 117 4.02 -11.91 17.55
CA LEU A 117 4.15 -13.15 16.79
C LEU A 117 5.07 -14.18 17.47
N GLY A 118 5.78 -13.80 18.54
CA GLY A 118 6.73 -14.66 19.23
C GLY A 118 7.94 -15.03 18.36
N ILE A 119 8.28 -14.17 17.39
CA ILE A 119 9.46 -14.34 16.55
C ILE A 119 10.69 -13.95 17.37
N ASP A 120 11.70 -14.81 17.40
CA ASP A 120 12.97 -14.48 18.02
C ASP A 120 13.71 -13.45 17.16
N ARG A 121 13.88 -12.22 17.67
CA ARG A 121 14.48 -11.12 16.91
C ARG A 121 15.88 -11.46 16.43
N GLU A 122 16.71 -12.07 17.29
CA GLU A 122 18.09 -12.46 16.94
C GLU A 122 18.13 -13.46 15.77
N SER A 123 17.08 -14.29 15.63
CA SER A 123 16.98 -15.27 14.54
C SER A 123 16.75 -14.64 13.17
N ILE A 124 16.31 -13.39 13.11
CA ILE A 124 15.97 -12.65 11.88
C ILE A 124 16.77 -11.36 11.68
N GLU A 125 17.73 -11.06 12.56
CA GLU A 125 18.62 -9.88 12.42
C GLU A 125 19.51 -9.98 11.17
N ALA A 126 19.85 -8.85 10.53
CA ALA A 126 20.69 -8.77 9.34
C ALA A 126 22.20 -8.96 9.58
#